data_AF-A0A4Y8JQ83-F1
#
_entry.id   AF-A0A4Y8JQ83-F1
#
_cell.length_a   1.000
_cell.length_b   1.000
_cell.length_c   1.000
_cell.angle_alpha   90.00
_cell.angle_beta   90.00
_cell.angle_gamma   90.00
#
_symmetry.space_group_name_H-M   'P 1'
#
loop_
_entity.id
_entity.type
_entity.pdbx_description
1 polymer ?
#
loop_
_entity_poly.entity_id
_entity_poly.type
_entity_poly.pdbx_seq_one_letter_code
_entity_poly.pdbx_strand_id
1 'polypeptide(L)'
;FMLTVLAAIAQLERKSIRERQAEGIAIAKRNGKYEKAPKLGLEQITEARERVEAGVPKALVARDLGVSRQTLYAALNSSGKYATFAAV
;
A
#
# COMPACT_ATOMS: atom_id res chain seq x y z
N PHE A 1 -4.88 26.79 40.77
CA PHE A 1 -4.26 27.62 39.72
C PHE A 1 -3.06 26.92 39.07
N MET A 2 -2.05 26.48 39.83
CA MET A 2 -0.84 25.82 39.28
C MET A 2 -1.13 24.56 38.43
N LEU A 3 -2.08 23.71 38.85
CA LEU A 3 -2.47 22.51 38.07
C LEU A 3 -3.07 22.85 36.70
N THR A 4 -3.79 23.97 36.60
CA THR A 4 -4.40 24.44 35.35
C THR A 4 -3.33 24.86 34.34
N VAL A 5 -2.29 25.56 34.82
CA VAL A 5 -1.15 25.97 33.98
C VAL A 5 -0.37 24.75 33.50
N LEU A 6 -0.11 23.78 34.38
CA LEU A 6 0.58 22.54 34.00
C LEU A 6 -0.23 21.70 33.00
N ALA A 7 -1.55 21.64 33.15
CA ALA A 7 -2.43 20.96 32.20
C ALA A 7 -2.39 21.61 30.81
N ALA A 8 -2.39 22.95 30.75
CA ALA A 8 -2.29 23.68 29.49
C ALA A 8 -0.93 23.45 28.79
N ILE A 9 0.17 23.43 29.54
CA ILE A 9 1.50 23.13 29.00
C ILE A 9 1.56 21.70 28.44
N ALA A 10 1.05 20.71 29.19
CA ALA A 10 1.03 19.32 28.73
C ALA A 10 0.22 19.15 27.42
N GLN A 11 -0.87 19.91 27.26
CA GLN A 11 -1.64 19.91 26.02
C GLN A 11 -0.87 20.55 24.86
N LEU A 12 -0.17 21.66 25.10
CA LEU A 12 0.67 22.33 24.12
C LEU A 12 1.80 21.40 23.63
N GLU A 13 2.52 20.76 24.55
CA GLU A 13 3.60 19.83 24.23
C GLU A 13 3.09 18.64 23.41
N ARG A 14 1.94 18.07 23.81
CA ARG A 14 1.31 16.97 23.07
C ARG A 14 0.90 17.40 21.66
N LYS A 15 0.43 18.63 21.48
CA LYS A 15 0.10 19.19 20.16
C LYS A 15 1.37 19.32 19.31
N SER A 16 2.43 19.92 19.85
CA SER A 16 3.72 20.08 19.16
C SER A 16 4.36 18.75 18.74
N ILE A 17 4.25 17.71 19.57
CA ILE A 17 4.74 16.36 19.23
C ILE A 17 3.98 15.80 18.02
N ARG A 18 2.65 15.95 17.98
CA ARG A 18 1.83 15.46 16.87
C ARG A 18 2.07 16.23 15.58
N GLU A 19 2.30 17.54 15.66
CA GLU A 19 2.64 18.37 14.51
C GLU A 19 3.92 17.87 13.85
N ARG A 20 5.00 17.71 14.63
CA ARG A 20 6.27 17.16 14.14
C ARG A 20 6.13 15.73 13.62
N GLN A 21 5.31 14.89 14.27
CA GLN A 21 5.03 13.54 13.79
C GLN A 21 4.32 13.57 12.43
N ALA A 22 3.33 14.44 12.25
CA ALA A 22 2.60 14.57 11.00
C ALA A 22 3.52 15.05 9.87
N GLU A 23 4.41 16.02 10.14
CA GLU A 23 5.45 16.45 9.22
C GLU A 23 6.38 15.29 8.82
N GLY A 24 6.85 14.53 9.80
CA GLY A 24 7.69 13.35 9.57
C GLY A 24 6.99 12.28 8.73
N ILE A 25 5.72 11.99 9.01
CA ILE A 25 4.90 11.06 8.21
C ILE A 25 4.74 11.58 6.78
N ALA A 26 4.50 12.89 6.60
CA ALA A 26 4.35 13.48 5.28
C ALA A 26 5.65 13.38 4.45
N ILE A 27 6.81 13.57 5.07
CA ILE A 27 8.12 13.36 4.43
C ILE A 27 8.30 11.88 4.07
N ALA A 28 8.05 10.96 5.01
CA ALA A 28 8.20 9.53 4.76
C ALA A 28 7.23 8.98 3.70
N LYS A 29 6.01 9.53 3.60
CA LYS A 29 5.06 9.23 2.51
C LYS A 29 5.59 9.72 1.17
N ARG A 30 6.08 10.96 1.09
CA ARG A 30 6.70 11.50 -0.13
C ARG A 30 7.90 10.67 -0.59
N ASN A 31 8.68 10.15 0.35
CA ASN A 31 9.82 9.27 0.07
C ASN A 31 9.40 7.82 -0.21
N GLY A 32 8.10 7.52 -0.34
CA GLY A 32 7.60 6.18 -0.66
C GLY A 32 7.75 5.14 0.44
N LYS A 33 8.19 5.50 1.67
CA LYS A 33 8.46 4.53 2.75
C LYS A 33 7.22 3.73 3.18
N TYR A 34 6.04 4.32 3.03
CA TYR A 34 4.77 3.66 3.34
C TYR A 34 4.18 2.89 2.16
N GLU A 35 4.76 3.03 0.96
CA GLU A 35 4.31 2.31 -0.23
C GLU A 35 4.97 0.93 -0.27
N LYS A 36 4.16 -0.11 -0.11
CA LYS A 36 4.62 -1.49 -0.33
C LYS A 36 4.77 -1.76 -1.82
N ALA A 37 5.87 -2.42 -2.22
CA ALA A 37 6.08 -2.89 -3.58
C ALA A 37 4.93 -3.82 -4.06
N PRO A 38 4.66 -3.85 -5.38
CA PRO A 38 3.75 -4.84 -5.95
C PRO A 38 4.19 -6.26 -5.61
N LYS A 39 3.22 -7.15 -5.35
CA LYS A 39 3.50 -8.56 -5.04
C LYS A 39 3.75 -9.43 -6.26
N LEU A 40 3.35 -8.94 -7.44
CA LEU A 40 3.52 -9.64 -8.71
C LEU A 40 4.36 -8.73 -9.61
N GLY A 41 5.38 -9.31 -10.25
CA GLY A 41 6.13 -8.65 -11.33
C GLY A 41 5.45 -8.84 -12.69
N LEU A 42 5.99 -8.17 -13.72
CA LEU A 42 5.46 -8.23 -15.09
C LEU A 42 5.29 -9.67 -15.61
N GLU A 43 6.35 -10.48 -15.49
CA GLU A 43 6.35 -11.86 -15.96
C GLU A 43 5.24 -12.69 -15.31
N GLN A 44 5.04 -12.54 -14.00
CA GLN A 44 3.98 -13.25 -13.26
C GLN A 44 2.57 -12.77 -13.65
N ILE A 45 2.43 -11.51 -14.07
CA ILE A 45 1.15 -10.95 -14.55
C ILE A 45 0.85 -11.52 -15.94
N THR A 46 1.86 -11.63 -16.80
CA THR A 46 1.73 -12.26 -18.13
C THR A 46 1.37 -13.73 -17.98
N GLU A 47 2.10 -14.50 -17.16
CA GLU A 47 1.78 -15.90 -16.85
C GLU A 47 0.36 -16.04 -16.30
N ALA A 48 -0.02 -15.19 -15.35
CA ALA A 48 -1.37 -15.19 -14.80
C ALA A 48 -2.45 -14.96 -15.87
N ARG A 49 -2.19 -14.08 -16.84
CA ARG A 49 -3.12 -13.77 -17.94
C ARG A 49 -3.29 -14.98 -18.86
N GLU A 50 -2.19 -15.57 -19.30
CA GLU A 50 -2.18 -16.77 -20.16
C GLU A 50 -2.94 -17.94 -19.49
N ARG A 51 -2.67 -18.21 -18.21
CA ARG A 51 -3.35 -19.29 -17.48
C ARG A 51 -4.85 -19.05 -17.35
N VAL A 52 -5.25 -17.80 -17.12
CA VAL A 52 -6.67 -17.43 -17.03
C VAL A 52 -7.36 -17.55 -18.39
N GLU A 53 -6.69 -17.17 -19.47
CA GLU A 53 -7.19 -17.33 -20.85
C GLU A 53 -7.31 -18.80 -21.25
N ALA A 54 -6.40 -19.65 -20.77
CA ALA A 54 -6.49 -21.10 -20.88
C ALA A 54 -7.61 -21.73 -20.02
N GLY A 55 -8.42 -20.93 -19.33
CA GLY A 55 -9.57 -21.37 -18.54
C GLY A 55 -9.25 -21.80 -17.11
N VAL A 56 -8.01 -21.63 -16.63
CA VAL A 56 -7.66 -21.96 -15.25
C VAL A 56 -8.40 -21.00 -14.30
N PRO A 57 -9.09 -21.51 -13.27
CA PRO A 57 -9.76 -20.67 -12.29
C PRO A 57 -8.81 -19.67 -11.62
N LYS A 58 -9.17 -18.38 -11.61
CA LYS A 58 -8.40 -17.30 -10.97
C LYS A 58 -8.05 -17.58 -9.50
N ALA A 59 -8.88 -18.35 -8.80
CA ALA A 59 -8.60 -18.75 -7.41
C ALA A 59 -7.40 -19.70 -7.29
N LEU A 60 -7.19 -20.59 -8.26
CA LEU A 60 -6.02 -21.48 -8.30
C LEU A 60 -4.77 -20.69 -8.70
N VAL A 61 -4.86 -19.87 -9.75
CA VAL A 61 -3.75 -19.00 -10.18
C VAL A 61 -3.25 -18.11 -9.03
N ALA A 62 -4.17 -17.51 -8.26
CA ALA A 62 -3.80 -16.69 -7.10
C ALA A 62 -3.07 -17.48 -6.02
N ARG A 63 -3.51 -18.72 -5.74
CA ARG A 63 -2.87 -19.59 -4.74
C ARG A 63 -1.47 -20.00 -5.18
N ASP A 64 -1.32 -20.41 -6.44
CA ASP A 64 -0.05 -20.86 -7.00
C ASP A 64 0.99 -19.72 -7.02
N LEU A 65 0.54 -18.50 -7.32
CA LEU A 65 1.37 -17.29 -7.26
C LEU A 65 1.55 -16.73 -5.84
N GLY A 66 0.98 -17.37 -4.81
CA GLY A 66 1.14 -16.95 -3.41
C GLY A 66 0.48 -15.61 -3.05
N VAL A 67 -0.54 -15.19 -3.79
CA VAL A 67 -1.23 -13.90 -3.60
C VAL A 67 -2.72 -14.07 -3.27
N SER A 68 -3.33 -13.00 -2.73
CA SER A 68 -4.78 -13.00 -2.56
C SER A 68 -5.47 -12.88 -3.92
N ARG A 69 -6.72 -13.35 -4.00
CA ARG A 69 -7.55 -13.14 -5.19
C ARG A 69 -7.65 -11.65 -5.56
N GLN A 70 -7.77 -10.77 -4.56
CA GLN A 70 -7.86 -9.33 -4.79
C GLN A 70 -6.59 -8.77 -5.43
N THR A 71 -5.41 -9.23 -5.01
CA THR A 71 -4.14 -8.86 -5.64
C THR A 71 -4.08 -9.34 -7.08
N LEU A 72 -4.50 -10.58 -7.37
CA LEU A 72 -4.56 -11.08 -8.74
C LEU A 72 -5.53 -10.26 -9.62
N TYR A 73 -6.72 -9.95 -9.11
CA TYR A 73 -7.68 -9.09 -9.83
C TYR A 73 -7.12 -7.69 -10.09
N ALA A 74 -6.47 -7.07 -9.10
CA ALA A 74 -5.85 -5.76 -9.27
C ALA A 74 -4.76 -5.78 -10.33
N ALA A 75 -3.95 -6.86 -10.36
CA ALA A 75 -2.91 -7.03 -11.35
C ALA A 75 -3.45 -7.26 -12.78
N LEU A 76 -4.45 -8.13 -12.94
CA LEU A 76 -5.06 -8.43 -14.24
C LEU A 76 -5.83 -7.24 -14.83
N ASN A 77 -6.46 -6.43 -13.97
CA ASN A 77 -7.17 -5.20 -14.34
C ASN A 77 -6.25 -3.97 -14.38
N SER A 78 -4.94 -4.14 -14.17
CA SER A 78 -3.95 -3.07 -14.12
C SER A 78 -4.37 -1.90 -13.22
N SER A 79 -4.97 -2.19 -12.07
CA SER A 79 -5.53 -1.18 -11.16
C SER A 79 -4.61 -0.89 -9.97
N GLY A 80 -4.70 0.35 -9.47
CA GLY A 80 -3.88 0.82 -8.35
C GLY A 80 -2.39 0.73 -8.68
N LYS A 81 -1.64 -0.03 -7.86
CA LYS A 81 -0.19 -0.19 -7.99
C LYS A 81 0.26 -0.95 -9.25
N TYR A 82 -0.68 -1.61 -9.93
CA TYR A 82 -0.39 -2.37 -11.14
C TYR A 82 -0.59 -1.56 -12.43
N ALA A 83 -1.06 -0.31 -12.35
CA ALA A 83 -1.26 0.56 -13.51
C ALA A 83 0.07 0.85 -14.25
N THR A 84 1.19 0.93 -13.53
CA THR A 84 2.51 1.15 -14.11
C THR A 84 2.95 0.02 -15.03
N PHE A 85 2.44 -1.20 -14.82
CA PHE A 85 2.75 -2.35 -15.66
C PHE A 85 1.93 -2.42 -16.95
N ALA A 86 0.92 -1.55 -17.13
CA ALA A 86 0.14 -1.47 -18.36
C ALA A 86 0.70 -0.46 -19.38
N ALA A 87 1.65 0.37 -18.97
CA ALA A 87 2.23 1.44 -19.79
C ALA A 87 3.56 1.04 -20.47
N VAL A 88 3.90 -0.25 -20.44
CA VAL A 88 5.06 -0.87 -21.10
C VAL A 88 4.52 -1.88 -22.10
#